data_AF-A0A952RCZ4-F1
#
_entry.id   AF-A0A952RCZ4-F1
#
_cell.length_a   1.000
_cell.length_b   1.000
_cell.length_c   1.000
_cell.angle_alpha   90.00
_cell.angle_beta   90.00
_cell.angle_gamma   90.00
#
_symmetry.space_group_name_H-M   'P 1'
#
loop_
_entity.id
_entity.type
_entity.pdbx_description
1 polymer ?
#
loop_
_entity_poly.entity_id
_entity_poly.type
_entity_poly.pdbx_seq_one_letter_code
_entity_poly.pdbx_strand_id
1 'polypeptide(L)'
;MRPLLLPFALSAALLLTACDSCEKKPDATKDTPDAAVAIVVVDAAPAPIAVADAAAPRHPMSNCPTAVTGAEVAIKDVPGGVELEVTAKDEATTREIRERVKKLADANDQAGGAKHHNGTGAGGGTTGRCTIINRNTKLSTAEIPNGAKVTVLAKDKAEIDWLRRETRDRDVEAKSTIAEGAGALRMLHCPSAVDGAKTTVKDVKDGVVVTITGTTEQADEIRKRAKHTADVAKKTMPSTLQHSGEGTGGGGVGRCPIVVEGETVVELKDVPNGVEATVTAKKGVAELQRETKERAANFGAK
;
A
#
# COMPACT_ATOMS: atom_id res chain seq x y z
N MET A 1 -2.05 31.69 -40.50
CA MET A 1 -2.58 30.91 -41.65
C MET A 1 -2.12 29.48 -41.43
N ARG A 2 -2.90 28.40 -41.27
CA ARG A 2 -4.30 28.04 -41.51
C ARG A 2 -4.48 26.72 -40.68
N PRO A 3 -5.57 26.48 -39.92
CA PRO A 3 -5.72 25.23 -39.17
C PRO A 3 -6.39 24.15 -40.03
N LEU A 4 -5.94 22.90 -39.90
CA LEU A 4 -6.56 21.74 -40.54
C LEU A 4 -7.50 21.07 -39.51
N LEU A 5 -8.81 21.26 -39.71
CA LEU A 5 -9.90 20.58 -39.02
C LEU A 5 -10.17 19.24 -39.74
N LEU A 6 -10.27 18.14 -39.00
CA LEU A 6 -10.94 16.92 -39.45
C LEU A 6 -12.10 16.58 -38.49
N PRO A 7 -13.33 16.36 -38.99
CA PRO A 7 -14.44 15.85 -38.22
C PRO A 7 -14.49 14.32 -38.32
N PHE A 8 -14.77 13.60 -37.24
CA PHE A 8 -15.22 12.21 -37.32
C PHE A 8 -16.56 12.02 -36.63
N ALA A 9 -17.36 11.20 -37.30
CA ALA A 9 -18.80 11.14 -37.25
C ALA A 9 -19.37 10.57 -35.95
N LEU A 10 -20.47 11.19 -35.55
CA LEU A 10 -21.51 10.65 -34.71
C LEU A 10 -22.11 9.39 -35.38
N SER A 11 -22.24 8.28 -34.64
CA SER A 11 -23.06 7.13 -35.06
C SER A 11 -24.01 6.80 -33.92
N ALA A 12 -25.26 7.22 -34.09
CA ALA A 12 -26.39 6.77 -33.29
C ALA A 12 -26.97 5.51 -33.93
N ALA A 13 -27.07 4.43 -33.17
CA ALA A 13 -27.90 3.29 -33.51
C ALA A 13 -28.90 3.06 -32.38
N LEU A 14 -30.14 3.45 -32.67
CA LEU A 14 -31.35 3.18 -31.93
C LEU A 14 -31.88 1.82 -32.41
N LEU A 15 -32.15 0.87 -31.51
CA LEU A 15 -33.11 -0.21 -31.78
C LEU A 15 -33.85 -0.58 -30.49
N LEU A 16 -35.15 -0.34 -30.56
CA LEU A 16 -36.20 -0.77 -29.64
C LEU A 16 -36.43 -2.28 -29.80
N THR A 17 -36.67 -2.97 -28.68
CA THR A 17 -37.68 -4.04 -28.61
C THR A 17 -38.28 -4.06 -27.21
N ALA A 18 -39.61 -3.98 -27.19
CA ALA A 18 -40.50 -4.03 -26.04
C ALA A 18 -40.90 -5.48 -25.68
N CYS A 19 -41.86 -5.59 -24.77
CA CYS A 19 -42.59 -6.76 -24.26
C CYS A 19 -41.94 -7.40 -23.02
N ASP A 20 -42.68 -7.82 -21.99
CA ASP A 20 -44.07 -7.58 -21.60
C ASP A 20 -44.17 -7.98 -20.12
N SER A 21 -45.23 -7.48 -19.50
CA SER A 21 -45.76 -7.66 -18.15
C SER A 21 -45.67 -9.06 -17.55
N CYS A 22 -45.51 -9.14 -16.23
CA CYS A 22 -46.42 -9.90 -15.35
C CYS A 22 -46.22 -9.50 -13.89
N GLU A 23 -47.14 -8.66 -13.42
CA GLU A 23 -47.42 -8.40 -12.01
C GLU A 23 -47.94 -9.68 -11.33
N LYS A 24 -47.49 -9.96 -10.10
CA LYS A 24 -48.28 -10.75 -9.15
C LYS A 24 -47.96 -10.34 -7.72
N LYS A 25 -48.98 -9.86 -7.02
CA LYS A 25 -49.05 -9.65 -5.56
C LYS A 25 -50.49 -10.00 -5.14
N PRO A 26 -50.78 -10.07 -3.83
CA PRO A 26 -50.51 -11.16 -2.89
C PRO A 26 -51.78 -11.97 -2.60
N ASP A 27 -51.66 -13.15 -1.99
CA ASP A 27 -52.80 -13.77 -1.31
C ASP A 27 -52.54 -13.87 0.20
N ALA A 28 -53.55 -13.44 0.94
CA ALA A 28 -53.67 -13.48 2.38
C ALA A 28 -54.63 -14.60 2.76
N THR A 29 -54.24 -15.44 3.72
CA THR A 29 -55.13 -16.31 4.50
C THR A 29 -54.56 -16.35 5.91
N LYS A 30 -55.20 -15.67 6.87
CA LYS A 30 -56.29 -16.13 7.74
C LYS A 30 -55.83 -17.06 8.87
N ASP A 31 -56.14 -16.55 10.05
CA ASP A 31 -55.86 -16.95 11.42
C ASP A 31 -56.67 -18.14 11.98
N THR A 32 -56.00 -18.93 12.86
CA THR A 32 -56.46 -19.67 14.10
C THR A 32 -57.36 -20.92 13.93
N PRO A 33 -57.37 -21.95 14.83
CA PRO A 33 -56.95 -21.91 16.24
C PRO A 33 -56.16 -23.09 16.87
N ASP A 34 -55.72 -22.78 18.10
CA ASP A 34 -55.22 -23.59 19.22
C ASP A 34 -55.43 -25.11 19.16
N ALA A 35 -54.32 -25.82 19.39
CA ALA A 35 -54.33 -27.12 20.02
C ALA A 35 -53.22 -27.17 21.08
N ALA A 36 -53.64 -27.36 22.33
CA ALA A 36 -52.78 -27.46 23.50
C ALA A 36 -51.74 -28.58 23.33
N VAL A 37 -50.46 -28.23 23.46
CA VAL A 37 -49.36 -29.19 23.55
C VAL A 37 -48.75 -29.10 24.94
N ALA A 38 -48.67 -30.27 25.58
CA ALA A 38 -48.15 -30.49 26.91
C ALA A 38 -46.73 -29.92 27.09
N ILE A 39 -46.53 -29.21 28.21
CA ILE A 39 -45.22 -28.75 28.66
C ILE A 39 -44.46 -29.98 29.17
N VAL A 40 -43.52 -30.48 28.36
CA VAL A 40 -42.46 -31.37 28.82
C VAL A 40 -41.34 -30.46 29.32
N VAL A 41 -41.13 -30.45 30.64
CA VAL A 41 -39.97 -29.81 31.25
C VAL A 41 -38.77 -30.71 30.95
N VAL A 42 -38.06 -30.40 29.86
CA VAL A 42 -36.76 -31.00 29.58
C VAL A 42 -35.74 -30.18 30.36
N ASP A 43 -35.08 -30.83 31.32
CA ASP A 43 -33.96 -30.30 32.09
C ASP A 43 -32.84 -29.93 31.11
N ALA A 44 -32.79 -28.65 30.74
CA ALA A 44 -31.81 -28.12 29.80
C ALA A 44 -30.48 -28.01 30.53
N ALA A 45 -29.59 -28.95 30.23
CA ALA A 45 -28.17 -28.87 30.58
C ALA A 45 -27.65 -27.46 30.22
N PRO A 46 -26.84 -26.82 31.10
CA PRO A 46 -26.35 -25.47 30.88
C PRO A 46 -25.65 -25.40 29.52
N ALA A 47 -26.12 -24.50 28.67
CA ALA A 47 -25.47 -24.18 27.42
C ALA A 47 -24.00 -23.82 27.70
N PRO A 48 -23.03 -24.34 26.92
CA PRO A 48 -21.66 -23.91 27.07
C PRO A 48 -21.60 -22.41 26.87
N ILE A 49 -21.22 -21.70 27.93
CA ILE A 49 -20.88 -20.28 27.86
C ILE A 49 -19.80 -20.18 26.80
N ALA A 50 -20.11 -19.51 25.69
CA ALA A 50 -19.12 -19.17 24.68
C ALA A 50 -18.04 -18.35 25.37
N VAL A 51 -16.93 -19.02 25.68
CA VAL A 51 -15.70 -18.38 26.14
C VAL A 51 -15.34 -17.38 25.04
N ALA A 52 -15.40 -16.10 25.36
CA ALA A 52 -14.89 -15.05 24.50
C ALA A 52 -13.44 -15.43 24.15
N ASP A 53 -13.21 -15.71 22.88
CA ASP A 53 -11.90 -16.06 22.35
C ASP A 53 -10.90 -15.02 22.87
N ALA A 54 -9.93 -15.48 23.64
CA ALA A 54 -8.85 -14.66 24.13
C ALA A 54 -8.13 -14.12 22.89
N ALA A 55 -8.41 -12.86 22.55
CA ALA A 55 -8.01 -12.27 21.29
C ALA A 55 -6.51 -12.47 21.06
N ALA A 56 -6.18 -13.32 20.10
CA ALA A 56 -4.81 -13.50 19.63
C ALA A 56 -4.18 -12.11 19.38
N PRO A 57 -2.89 -11.92 19.68
CA PRO A 57 -2.22 -10.64 19.51
C PRO A 57 -2.50 -10.11 18.10
N ARG A 58 -3.26 -9.00 18.02
CA ARG A 58 -3.72 -8.44 16.76
C ARG A 58 -2.49 -8.06 15.94
N HIS A 59 -2.26 -8.77 14.84
CA HIS A 59 -1.20 -8.39 13.91
C HIS A 59 -1.40 -6.93 13.45
N PRO A 60 -0.31 -6.18 13.20
CA PRO A 60 -0.34 -4.76 12.84
C PRO A 60 -1.12 -4.42 11.56
N MET A 61 -1.65 -5.43 10.86
CA MET A 61 -2.47 -5.33 9.63
C MET A 61 -3.85 -6.02 9.75
N SER A 62 -4.36 -6.23 10.96
CA SER A 62 -5.59 -7.01 11.23
C SER A 62 -6.87 -6.52 10.52
N ASN A 63 -6.91 -5.27 10.03
CA ASN A 63 -8.03 -4.75 9.23
C ASN A 63 -7.70 -4.60 7.75
N CYS A 64 -6.48 -4.94 7.32
CA CYS A 64 -6.11 -4.79 5.93
C CYS A 64 -6.68 -5.95 5.09
N PRO A 65 -7.45 -5.67 4.02
CA PRO A 65 -8.00 -6.72 3.17
C PRO A 65 -6.92 -7.56 2.46
N THR A 66 -5.77 -6.95 2.14
CA THR A 66 -4.65 -7.62 1.47
C THR A 66 -3.82 -8.50 2.41
N ALA A 67 -4.02 -8.38 3.72
CA ALA A 67 -3.36 -9.20 4.73
C ALA A 67 -4.23 -10.38 5.20
N VAL A 68 -5.38 -10.61 4.56
CA VAL A 68 -6.20 -11.81 4.81
C VAL A 68 -5.45 -13.03 4.28
N THR A 69 -5.27 -14.06 5.10
CA THR A 69 -4.61 -15.29 4.69
C THR A 69 -5.33 -15.91 3.50
N GLY A 70 -4.60 -16.20 2.42
CA GLY A 70 -5.18 -16.75 1.18
C GLY A 70 -5.74 -15.71 0.22
N ALA A 71 -5.63 -14.41 0.54
CA ALA A 71 -5.95 -13.34 -0.40
C ALA A 71 -4.89 -13.23 -1.51
N GLU A 72 -5.36 -13.03 -2.74
CA GLU A 72 -4.58 -12.66 -3.91
C GLU A 72 -4.86 -11.18 -4.22
N VAL A 73 -3.82 -10.44 -4.61
CA VAL A 73 -3.91 -8.99 -4.86
C VAL A 73 -3.34 -8.67 -6.23
N ALA A 74 -4.15 -8.05 -7.08
CA ALA A 74 -3.75 -7.44 -8.34
C ALA A 74 -3.82 -5.91 -8.24
N ILE A 75 -2.77 -5.22 -8.69
CA ILE A 75 -2.66 -3.75 -8.63
C ILE A 75 -2.45 -3.22 -10.05
N LYS A 76 -3.26 -2.22 -10.44
CA LYS A 76 -3.08 -1.48 -11.69
C LYS A 76 -3.11 0.02 -11.45
N ASP A 77 -2.34 0.76 -12.24
CA ASP A 77 -2.42 2.22 -12.22
C ASP A 77 -3.68 2.68 -12.94
N VAL A 78 -4.33 3.69 -12.39
CA VAL A 78 -5.47 4.37 -13.00
C VAL A 78 -5.20 5.88 -13.04
N PRO A 79 -5.92 6.66 -13.86
CA PRO A 79 -5.82 8.12 -13.80
C PRO A 79 -6.09 8.61 -12.37
N GLY A 80 -5.11 9.27 -11.76
CA GLY A 80 -5.21 9.81 -10.39
C GLY A 80 -4.80 8.87 -9.26
N GLY A 81 -4.40 7.62 -9.52
CA GLY A 81 -3.93 6.72 -8.47
C GLY A 81 -3.78 5.27 -8.89
N VAL A 82 -4.37 4.37 -8.10
CA VAL A 82 -4.29 2.90 -8.26
C VAL A 82 -5.65 2.24 -8.07
N GLU A 83 -5.84 1.09 -8.70
CA GLU A 83 -6.94 0.17 -8.45
C GLU A 83 -6.39 -1.18 -8.01
N LEU A 84 -7.01 -1.74 -6.97
CA LEU A 84 -6.67 -3.01 -6.38
C LEU A 84 -7.85 -3.96 -6.51
N GLU A 85 -7.60 -5.18 -6.97
CA GLU A 85 -8.53 -6.29 -6.88
C GLU A 85 -7.99 -7.26 -5.83
N VAL A 86 -8.75 -7.48 -4.76
CA VAL A 86 -8.41 -8.38 -3.67
C VAL A 86 -9.39 -9.54 -3.72
N THR A 87 -8.89 -10.73 -4.02
CA THR A 87 -9.72 -11.93 -4.27
C THR A 87 -9.25 -13.11 -3.43
N ALA A 88 -10.11 -14.11 -3.24
CA ALA A 88 -9.79 -15.39 -2.61
C ALA A 88 -10.44 -16.56 -3.36
N LYS A 89 -10.07 -17.80 -3.03
CA LYS A 89 -10.65 -19.00 -3.67
C LYS A 89 -11.87 -19.53 -2.94
N ASP A 90 -11.94 -19.30 -1.63
CA ASP A 90 -13.04 -19.77 -0.79
C ASP A 90 -13.96 -18.63 -0.34
N GLU A 91 -15.20 -18.99 -0.01
CA GLU A 91 -16.24 -18.04 0.30
C GLU A 91 -16.05 -17.35 1.66
N ALA A 92 -15.43 -18.04 2.64
CA ALA A 92 -15.20 -17.46 3.96
C ALA A 92 -14.17 -16.32 3.89
N THR A 93 -13.03 -16.56 3.23
CA THR A 93 -12.00 -15.56 2.96
C THR A 93 -12.55 -14.42 2.10
N THR A 94 -13.38 -14.73 1.10
CA THR A 94 -14.07 -13.72 0.27
C THR A 94 -14.94 -12.78 1.11
N ARG A 95 -15.74 -13.33 2.04
CA ARG A 95 -16.59 -12.55 2.95
C ARG A 95 -15.74 -11.66 3.86
N GLU A 96 -14.65 -12.20 4.41
CA GLU A 96 -13.72 -11.44 5.25
C GLU A 96 -13.07 -10.27 4.49
N ILE A 97 -12.62 -10.49 3.24
CA ILE A 97 -12.07 -9.44 2.38
C ILE A 97 -13.09 -8.32 2.19
N ARG A 98 -14.34 -8.65 1.85
CA ARG A 98 -15.41 -7.66 1.63
C ARG A 98 -15.72 -6.88 2.90
N GLU A 99 -15.79 -7.55 4.05
CA GLU A 99 -16.02 -6.91 5.34
C GLU A 99 -14.90 -5.92 5.69
N ARG A 100 -13.63 -6.31 5.50
CA ARG A 100 -12.49 -5.43 5.73
C ARG A 100 -12.45 -4.26 4.75
N VAL A 101 -12.78 -4.47 3.47
CA VAL A 101 -12.87 -3.39 2.47
C VAL A 101 -13.95 -2.39 2.84
N LYS A 102 -15.13 -2.86 3.30
CA LYS A 102 -16.20 -1.99 3.77
C LYS A 102 -15.76 -1.14 4.95
N LYS A 103 -15.17 -1.76 5.99
CA LYS A 103 -14.62 -1.04 7.15
C LYS A 103 -13.61 0.02 6.73
N LEU A 104 -12.79 -0.27 5.73
CA LEU A 104 -11.77 0.64 5.23
C LEU A 104 -12.36 1.83 4.47
N ALA A 105 -13.40 1.60 3.65
CA ALA A 105 -14.14 2.65 2.96
C ALA A 105 -14.85 3.56 3.97
N ASP A 106 -15.57 2.98 4.94
CA ASP A 106 -16.23 3.72 6.01
C ASP A 106 -15.23 4.60 6.77
N ALA A 107 -14.02 4.10 7.04
CA ALA A 107 -12.95 4.86 7.69
C ALA A 107 -12.39 5.99 6.80
N ASN A 108 -12.35 5.84 5.48
CA ASN A 108 -11.91 6.89 4.56
C ASN A 108 -12.95 8.02 4.45
N ASP A 109 -14.24 7.68 4.40
CA ASP A 109 -15.33 8.66 4.36
C ASP A 109 -15.43 9.46 5.67
N GLN A 110 -15.11 8.82 6.80
CA GLN A 110 -15.06 9.47 8.11
C GLN A 110 -13.75 10.23 8.38
N ALA A 111 -12.77 10.16 7.48
CA ALA A 111 -11.51 10.90 7.58
C ALA A 111 -11.70 12.39 7.19
N GLY A 112 -12.64 13.05 7.85
CA GLY A 112 -12.78 14.50 7.85
C GLY A 112 -11.88 15.12 8.93
N GLY A 113 -10.80 15.76 8.50
CA GLY A 113 -9.89 16.52 9.36
C GLY A 113 -8.72 15.71 9.94
N ALA A 114 -7.58 16.38 10.11
CA ALA A 114 -6.34 15.83 10.66
C ALA A 114 -6.53 15.32 12.10
N LYS A 115 -6.99 14.08 12.26
CA LYS A 115 -6.95 13.41 13.56
C LYS A 115 -5.50 13.03 13.85
N HIS A 116 -4.86 13.81 14.71
CA HIS A 116 -3.57 13.46 15.30
C HIS A 116 -3.66 12.13 16.07
N HIS A 117 -2.56 11.37 16.01
CA HIS A 117 -2.44 10.09 16.67
C HIS A 117 -2.36 10.29 18.20
N ASN A 118 -3.36 9.85 18.95
CA ASN A 118 -3.42 9.95 20.41
C ASN A 118 -3.14 8.63 21.13
N GLY A 119 -2.65 7.60 20.43
CA GLY A 119 -2.35 6.30 21.02
C GLY A 119 -3.56 5.43 21.39
N THR A 120 -4.81 5.90 21.22
CA THR A 120 -6.02 5.14 21.60
C THR A 120 -6.64 4.33 20.45
N GLY A 121 -5.88 4.07 19.39
CA GLY A 121 -6.36 3.29 18.24
C GLY A 121 -7.39 3.99 17.34
N ALA A 122 -7.63 5.30 17.52
CA ALA A 122 -8.58 6.07 16.70
C ALA A 122 -7.93 6.97 15.62
N GLY A 123 -6.63 6.79 15.38
CA GLY A 123 -5.93 7.32 14.20
C GLY A 123 -5.70 6.23 13.15
N GLY A 124 -5.12 6.57 11.98
CA GLY A 124 -4.80 5.63 10.89
C GLY A 124 -3.88 4.43 11.22
N GLY A 125 -3.69 4.13 12.50
CA GLY A 125 -2.99 2.96 13.03
C GLY A 125 -3.84 1.68 13.10
N THR A 126 -5.18 1.72 13.01
CA THR A 126 -6.00 0.48 12.89
C THR A 126 -5.92 -0.14 11.50
N THR A 127 -5.56 0.65 10.48
CA THR A 127 -5.30 0.24 9.10
C THR A 127 -3.80 0.30 8.80
N GLY A 128 -2.96 0.11 9.84
CA GLY A 128 -1.51 0.28 9.79
C GLY A 128 -0.91 -0.32 8.52
N ARG A 129 -0.10 0.48 7.80
CA ARG A 129 0.59 0.13 6.54
C ARG A 129 -0.24 -0.67 5.53
N CYS A 130 -1.57 -0.53 5.52
CA CYS A 130 -2.38 -1.28 4.57
C CYS A 130 -2.06 -0.86 3.13
N THR A 131 -2.01 -1.83 2.23
CA THR A 131 -1.80 -1.67 0.78
C THR A 131 -2.76 -0.65 0.18
N ILE A 132 -3.99 -0.61 0.68
CA ILE A 132 -4.98 0.41 0.39
C ILE A 132 -4.74 1.61 1.32
N ILE A 133 -4.28 2.72 0.75
CA ILE A 133 -3.85 3.91 1.48
C ILE A 133 -5.02 4.86 1.67
N ASN A 134 -5.40 5.14 2.92
CA ASN A 134 -6.50 6.09 3.25
C ASN A 134 -6.04 7.55 3.41
N ARG A 135 -4.73 7.78 3.60
CA ARG A 135 -4.20 9.12 3.88
C ARG A 135 -4.18 9.94 2.61
N ASN A 136 -4.83 11.11 2.66
CA ASN A 136 -4.91 12.06 1.55
C ASN A 136 -5.43 11.44 0.23
N THR A 137 -6.30 10.44 0.34
CA THR A 137 -6.89 9.74 -0.80
C THR A 137 -8.40 9.76 -0.71
N LYS A 138 -9.03 9.50 -1.84
CA LYS A 138 -10.45 9.15 -1.97
C LYS A 138 -10.54 7.68 -2.37
N LEU A 139 -11.30 6.90 -1.61
CA LEU A 139 -11.60 5.51 -1.92
C LEU A 139 -12.93 5.39 -2.65
N SER A 140 -13.02 4.43 -3.57
CA SER A 140 -14.29 3.85 -4.03
C SER A 140 -14.17 2.35 -4.05
N THR A 141 -15.21 1.65 -3.62
CA THR A 141 -15.21 0.19 -3.51
C THR A 141 -16.35 -0.41 -4.30
N ALA A 142 -16.15 -1.62 -4.81
CA ALA A 142 -17.18 -2.43 -5.42
C ALA A 142 -16.94 -3.91 -5.09
N GLU A 143 -17.99 -4.66 -4.80
CA GLU A 143 -17.87 -6.11 -4.74
C GLU A 143 -17.63 -6.67 -6.15
N ILE A 144 -16.79 -7.69 -6.24
CA ILE A 144 -16.51 -8.44 -7.47
C ILE A 144 -16.63 -9.94 -7.18
N PRO A 145 -16.73 -10.81 -8.20
CA PRO A 145 -16.64 -12.25 -7.99
C PRO A 145 -15.41 -12.58 -7.14
N ASN A 146 -15.62 -13.38 -6.09
CA ASN A 146 -14.57 -13.86 -5.20
C ASN A 146 -13.78 -12.78 -4.42
N GLY A 147 -14.30 -11.55 -4.30
CA GLY A 147 -13.59 -10.53 -3.53
C GLY A 147 -14.17 -9.14 -3.61
N ALA A 148 -13.28 -8.15 -3.61
CA ALA A 148 -13.61 -6.74 -3.70
C ALA A 148 -12.59 -5.97 -4.55
N LYS A 149 -13.08 -4.96 -5.25
CA LYS A 149 -12.31 -3.99 -5.99
C LYS A 149 -12.28 -2.68 -5.23
N VAL A 150 -11.10 -2.06 -5.16
CA VAL A 150 -10.87 -0.79 -4.47
C VAL A 150 -10.07 0.14 -5.36
N THR A 151 -10.65 1.29 -5.71
CA THR A 151 -9.93 2.37 -6.39
C THR A 151 -9.48 3.39 -5.35
N VAL A 152 -8.20 3.73 -5.36
CA VAL A 152 -7.57 4.71 -4.47
C VAL A 152 -7.06 5.85 -5.32
N LEU A 153 -7.64 7.04 -5.15
CA LEU A 153 -7.24 8.24 -5.88
C LEU A 153 -6.56 9.22 -4.93
N ALA A 154 -5.41 9.76 -5.32
CA ALA A 154 -4.76 10.83 -4.56
C ALA A 154 -5.60 12.11 -4.63
N LYS A 155 -5.74 12.82 -3.50
CA LYS A 155 -6.39 14.15 -3.48
C LYS A 155 -5.48 15.23 -4.07
N ASP A 156 -4.17 15.06 -3.95
CA ASP A 156 -3.16 15.90 -4.59
C ASP A 156 -2.53 15.17 -5.79
N LYS A 157 -2.46 15.85 -6.94
CA LYS A 157 -1.84 15.32 -8.16
C LYS A 157 -0.34 15.08 -7.98
N ALA A 158 0.32 15.86 -7.13
CA ALA A 158 1.74 15.68 -6.82
C ALA A 158 2.02 14.35 -6.08
N GLU A 159 1.00 13.76 -5.44
CA GLU A 159 1.15 12.51 -4.68
C GLU A 159 0.80 11.25 -5.49
N ILE A 160 0.39 11.36 -6.76
CA ILE A 160 -0.05 10.18 -7.54
C ILE A 160 1.07 9.14 -7.66
N ASP A 161 2.27 9.57 -8.03
CA ASP A 161 3.40 8.64 -8.20
C ASP A 161 3.87 8.07 -6.86
N TRP A 162 3.78 8.86 -5.78
CA TRP A 162 4.00 8.36 -4.43
C TRP A 162 2.97 7.29 -4.05
N LEU A 163 1.68 7.54 -4.26
CA LEU A 163 0.60 6.61 -3.95
C LEU A 163 0.81 5.27 -4.68
N ARG A 164 1.12 5.32 -5.98
CA ARG A 164 1.38 4.15 -6.81
C ARG A 164 2.53 3.29 -6.31
N ARG A 165 3.64 3.92 -5.93
CA ARG A 165 4.82 3.25 -5.39
C ARG A 165 4.54 2.68 -4.00
N GLU A 166 4.06 3.52 -3.09
CA GLU A 166 3.78 3.13 -1.70
C GLU A 166 2.76 1.99 -1.62
N THR A 167 1.72 1.98 -2.46
CA THR A 167 0.75 0.88 -2.53
C THR A 167 1.44 -0.44 -2.93
N ARG A 168 2.26 -0.46 -3.99
CA ARG A 168 2.97 -1.68 -4.40
C ARG A 168 3.92 -2.17 -3.33
N ASP A 169 4.65 -1.26 -2.70
CA ASP A 169 5.59 -1.70 -1.68
C ASP A 169 4.86 -2.29 -0.47
N ARG A 170 3.71 -1.71 -0.07
CA ARG A 170 2.91 -2.24 1.04
C ARG A 170 2.27 -3.59 0.71
N ASP A 171 1.98 -3.86 -0.56
CA ASP A 171 1.53 -5.19 -1.01
C ASP A 171 2.59 -6.25 -0.80
N VAL A 172 3.83 -5.95 -1.19
CA VAL A 172 4.98 -6.83 -0.97
C VAL A 172 5.20 -7.10 0.51
N GLU A 173 5.06 -6.06 1.32
CA GLU A 173 5.19 -6.16 2.78
C GLU A 173 4.07 -6.99 3.40
N ALA A 174 2.82 -6.81 2.94
CA ALA A 174 1.69 -7.62 3.39
C ALA A 174 1.86 -9.11 3.05
N LYS A 175 2.58 -9.41 1.96
CA LYS A 175 2.90 -10.78 1.51
C LYS A 175 4.18 -11.34 2.14
N SER A 176 4.98 -10.52 2.83
CA SER A 176 6.21 -10.97 3.45
C SER A 176 5.91 -11.85 4.66
N THR A 177 6.58 -13.00 4.73
CA THR A 177 6.50 -13.93 5.86
C THR A 177 7.43 -13.52 7.02
N ILE A 178 8.20 -12.43 6.86
CA ILE A 178 9.18 -12.00 7.85
C ILE A 178 8.46 -11.29 8.99
N ALA A 179 8.47 -11.93 10.16
CA ALA A 179 7.73 -11.51 11.36
C ALA A 179 8.21 -10.21 12.01
N GLU A 180 9.24 -9.54 11.47
CA GLU A 180 9.86 -8.35 12.06
C GLU A 180 9.03 -7.07 11.93
N GLY A 181 7.82 -7.17 11.37
CA GLY A 181 6.86 -6.08 11.32
C GLY A 181 7.04 -5.17 10.11
N ALA A 182 5.97 -4.43 9.86
CA ALA A 182 5.76 -3.58 8.71
C ALA A 182 6.92 -2.58 8.48
N GLY A 183 7.82 -2.87 7.54
CA GLY A 183 8.91 -2.00 7.08
C GLY A 183 10.25 -2.13 7.81
N ALA A 184 10.43 -3.13 8.69
CA ALA A 184 11.68 -3.37 9.42
C ALA A 184 12.89 -3.60 8.49
N LEU A 185 12.67 -4.29 7.36
CA LEU A 185 13.74 -4.61 6.42
C LEU A 185 14.04 -3.51 5.40
N ARG A 186 13.11 -2.56 5.21
CA ARG A 186 13.21 -1.56 4.13
C ARG A 186 14.44 -0.68 4.25
N MET A 187 14.92 -0.49 5.48
CA MET A 187 16.06 0.37 5.80
C MET A 187 17.27 -0.40 6.30
N LEU A 188 17.20 -1.73 6.35
CA LEU A 188 18.31 -2.57 6.80
C LEU A 188 19.56 -2.37 5.94
N HIS A 189 19.37 -2.09 4.65
CA HIS A 189 20.46 -1.82 3.71
C HIS A 189 20.64 -0.33 3.39
N CYS A 190 19.86 0.57 4.00
CA CYS A 190 20.06 1.99 3.79
C CYS A 190 21.20 2.49 4.71
N PRO A 191 22.30 3.02 4.15
CA PRO A 191 23.38 3.58 4.96
C PRO A 191 22.92 4.76 5.85
N SER A 192 21.99 5.58 5.38
CA SER A 192 21.42 6.68 6.19
C SER A 192 20.58 6.22 7.37
N ALA A 193 20.19 4.94 7.41
CA ALA A 193 19.38 4.38 8.49
C ALA A 193 20.19 3.82 9.67
N VAL A 194 21.53 3.82 9.55
CA VAL A 194 22.40 3.51 10.69
C VAL A 194 22.12 4.53 11.79
N ASP A 195 21.89 4.06 13.01
CA ASP A 195 21.54 4.93 14.13
C ASP A 195 22.64 5.99 14.36
N GLY A 196 22.26 7.24 14.58
CA GLY A 196 23.20 8.36 14.71
C GLY A 196 23.91 8.82 13.42
N ALA A 197 23.67 8.17 12.27
CA ALA A 197 24.25 8.62 11.01
C ALA A 197 23.72 10.00 10.57
N LYS A 198 24.61 10.84 10.08
CA LYS A 198 24.32 12.13 9.46
C LYS A 198 24.36 11.99 7.95
N THR A 199 23.36 12.52 7.26
CA THR A 199 23.31 12.51 5.79
C THR A 199 23.22 13.94 5.27
N THR A 200 24.09 14.28 4.32
CA THR A 200 24.03 15.54 3.57
C THR A 200 23.92 15.25 2.08
N VAL A 201 23.31 16.19 1.35
CA VAL A 201 23.08 16.08 -0.09
C VAL A 201 23.60 17.33 -0.77
N LYS A 202 24.37 17.15 -1.84
CA LYS A 202 24.84 18.23 -2.71
C LYS A 202 24.47 17.92 -4.15
N ASP A 203 23.89 18.89 -4.84
CA ASP A 203 23.66 18.76 -6.28
C ASP A 203 24.98 18.80 -7.05
N VAL A 204 25.06 17.98 -8.08
CA VAL A 204 26.10 18.06 -9.11
C VAL A 204 25.45 18.10 -10.48
N LYS A 205 26.22 18.49 -11.50
CA LYS A 205 25.70 18.72 -12.87
C LYS A 205 24.81 17.57 -13.38
N ASP A 206 25.24 16.34 -13.16
CA ASP A 206 24.61 15.14 -13.71
C ASP A 206 23.91 14.28 -12.64
N GLY A 207 23.64 14.83 -11.45
CA GLY A 207 23.00 14.09 -10.37
C GLY A 207 23.17 14.71 -8.98
N VAL A 208 23.49 13.86 -8.00
CA VAL A 208 23.67 14.23 -6.58
C VAL A 208 24.86 13.51 -5.96
N VAL A 209 25.49 14.16 -5.00
CA VAL A 209 26.44 13.55 -4.07
C VAL A 209 25.79 13.46 -2.71
N VAL A 210 25.67 12.25 -2.19
CA VAL A 210 25.11 11.95 -0.86
C VAL A 210 26.25 11.56 0.05
N THR A 211 26.53 12.36 1.07
CA THR A 211 27.56 12.06 2.06
C THR A 211 26.90 11.56 3.33
N ILE A 212 27.27 10.36 3.77
CA ILE A 212 26.71 9.70 4.96
C ILE A 212 27.85 9.41 5.90
N THR A 213 27.83 10.01 7.09
CA THR A 213 28.88 9.86 8.11
C THR A 213 28.27 9.50 9.46
N GLY A 214 29.06 8.85 10.31
CA GLY A 214 28.67 8.51 11.68
C GLY A 214 29.85 8.66 12.64
N THR A 215 29.80 7.92 13.75
CA THR A 215 30.97 7.67 14.58
C THR A 215 31.93 6.71 13.89
N THR A 216 33.15 6.55 14.43
CA THR A 216 34.13 5.59 13.89
C THR A 216 33.59 4.17 13.89
N GLU A 217 32.85 3.79 14.94
CA GLU A 217 32.23 2.46 15.10
C GLU A 217 31.10 2.21 14.10
N GLN A 218 30.46 3.27 13.62
CA GLN A 218 29.36 3.20 12.64
C GLN A 218 29.85 3.18 11.19
N ALA A 219 31.08 3.63 10.94
CA ALA A 219 31.61 3.84 9.60
C ALA A 219 31.60 2.56 8.76
N ASP A 220 31.96 1.42 9.35
CA ASP A 220 32.02 0.13 8.64
C ASP A 220 30.62 -0.35 8.21
N GLU A 221 29.63 -0.20 9.09
CA GLU A 221 28.24 -0.56 8.77
C GLU A 221 27.66 0.38 7.69
N ILE A 222 27.94 1.69 7.77
CA ILE A 222 27.57 2.67 6.74
C ILE A 222 28.16 2.27 5.38
N ARG A 223 29.46 2.00 5.32
CA ARG A 223 30.14 1.58 4.07
C ARG A 223 29.57 0.27 3.53
N LYS A 224 29.34 -0.72 4.41
CA LYS A 224 28.77 -2.02 4.04
C LYS A 224 27.39 -1.88 3.40
N ARG A 225 26.50 -1.09 4.01
CA ARG A 225 25.15 -0.81 3.48
C ARG A 225 25.19 -0.02 2.17
N ALA A 226 26.08 0.97 2.07
CA ALA A 226 26.26 1.71 0.83
C ALA A 226 26.76 0.82 -0.31
N LYS A 227 27.73 -0.06 -0.04
CA LYS A 227 28.22 -1.04 -1.02
C LYS A 227 27.10 -1.94 -1.53
N HIS A 228 26.26 -2.46 -0.62
CA HIS A 228 25.07 -3.22 -1.01
C HIS A 228 24.16 -2.41 -1.94
N THR A 229 23.90 -1.15 -1.60
CA THR A 229 23.07 -0.25 -2.43
C THR A 229 23.66 -0.03 -3.82
N ALA A 230 24.97 0.19 -3.94
CA ALA A 230 25.64 0.35 -5.24
C ALA A 230 25.64 -0.97 -6.05
N ASP A 231 25.77 -2.12 -5.39
CA ASP A 231 25.71 -3.42 -6.05
C ASP A 231 24.28 -3.75 -6.53
N VAL A 232 23.25 -3.29 -5.82
CA VAL A 232 21.85 -3.32 -6.31
C VAL A 232 21.69 -2.41 -7.52
N ALA A 233 22.25 -1.19 -7.50
CA ALA A 233 22.18 -0.27 -8.63
C ALA A 233 22.77 -0.88 -9.92
N LYS A 234 23.91 -1.59 -9.82
CA LYS A 234 24.54 -2.26 -10.97
C LYS A 234 23.72 -3.41 -11.56
N LYS A 235 22.82 -4.00 -10.76
CA LYS A 235 21.96 -5.12 -11.20
C LYS A 235 20.72 -4.63 -11.98
N THR A 236 20.51 -3.31 -12.11
CA THR A 236 19.32 -2.77 -12.77
C THR A 236 19.49 -2.58 -14.28
N MET A 237 18.76 -3.39 -15.07
CA MET A 237 18.02 -3.09 -16.34
C MET A 237 17.34 -4.40 -16.86
N PRO A 238 16.13 -4.42 -17.47
CA PRO A 238 15.00 -3.47 -17.46
C PRO A 238 13.69 -4.04 -16.81
N SER A 239 12.82 -3.14 -16.33
CA SER A 239 11.34 -3.27 -16.13
C SER A 239 10.69 -4.45 -15.36
N THR A 240 11.38 -5.53 -15.03
CA THR A 240 10.77 -6.73 -14.41
C THR A 240 11.26 -7.03 -13.00
N LEU A 241 12.02 -6.12 -12.38
CA LEU A 241 12.48 -6.27 -11.00
C LEU A 241 11.29 -6.20 -10.03
N GLN A 242 10.72 -7.37 -9.76
CA GLN A 242 9.73 -7.56 -8.71
C GLN A 242 10.35 -7.21 -7.37
N HIS A 243 9.66 -6.37 -6.61
CA HIS A 243 10.07 -6.00 -5.27
C HIS A 243 9.75 -7.20 -4.37
N SER A 244 10.74 -8.05 -4.09
CA SER A 244 10.54 -9.30 -3.32
C SER A 244 10.59 -9.10 -1.81
N GLY A 245 10.88 -7.87 -1.34
CA GLY A 245 11.12 -7.60 0.09
C GLY A 245 12.49 -8.06 0.59
N GLU A 246 13.30 -8.75 -0.23
CA GLU A 246 14.64 -9.25 0.13
C GLU A 246 15.76 -8.22 -0.07
N GLY A 247 15.42 -6.96 -0.35
CA GLY A 247 16.41 -5.90 -0.56
C GLY A 247 17.22 -6.02 -1.87
N THR A 248 16.80 -6.91 -2.78
CA THR A 248 17.40 -7.12 -4.12
C THR A 248 16.60 -6.43 -5.23
N GLY A 249 15.32 -6.14 -4.97
CA GLY A 249 14.42 -5.37 -5.81
C GLY A 249 14.70 -3.88 -5.75
N GLY A 250 15.27 -3.28 -6.80
CA GLY A 250 15.42 -1.82 -6.96
C GLY A 250 14.10 -1.04 -7.11
N GLY A 251 13.01 -1.51 -6.51
CA GLY A 251 11.84 -0.66 -6.27
C GLY A 251 12.03 0.08 -4.98
N GLY A 252 12.51 1.31 -5.07
CA GLY A 252 12.60 2.23 -3.94
C GLY A 252 13.17 1.59 -2.68
N VAL A 253 14.49 1.60 -2.52
CA VAL A 253 15.20 1.16 -1.30
C VAL A 253 14.75 2.00 -0.09
N GLY A 254 13.52 1.76 0.39
CA GLY A 254 12.65 2.70 1.10
C GLY A 254 12.96 4.18 0.85
N ARG A 255 12.86 5.01 1.89
CA ARG A 255 13.18 6.44 1.79
C ARG A 255 14.69 6.72 1.66
N CYS A 256 15.53 5.74 1.28
CA CYS A 256 16.98 5.94 1.33
C CYS A 256 17.42 7.08 0.39
N PRO A 257 18.25 8.02 0.87
CA PRO A 257 18.72 9.14 0.05
C PRO A 257 19.51 8.74 -1.20
N ILE A 258 20.18 7.59 -1.19
CA ILE A 258 20.81 7.00 -2.39
C ILE A 258 19.71 6.36 -3.26
N VAL A 259 19.24 7.09 -4.26
CA VAL A 259 18.17 6.65 -5.18
C VAL A 259 18.77 5.78 -6.27
N VAL A 260 18.22 4.58 -6.46
CA VAL A 260 18.67 3.57 -7.44
C VAL A 260 17.54 3.21 -8.42
N GLU A 261 16.90 4.24 -8.97
CA GLU A 261 15.74 4.10 -9.86
C GLU A 261 16.08 4.51 -11.29
N GLY A 262 15.53 3.79 -12.27
CA GLY A 262 15.76 4.09 -13.69
C GLY A 262 17.21 3.84 -14.14
N GLU A 263 17.76 4.75 -14.95
CA GLU A 263 19.11 4.64 -15.50
C GLU A 263 20.15 5.38 -14.63
N THR A 264 20.09 5.17 -13.30
CA THR A 264 21.04 5.76 -12.36
C THR A 264 22.31 4.93 -12.20
N VAL A 265 23.46 5.59 -12.06
CA VAL A 265 24.74 4.96 -11.70
C VAL A 265 25.15 5.46 -10.31
N VAL A 266 25.50 4.53 -9.42
CA VAL A 266 25.99 4.84 -8.07
C VAL A 266 27.47 4.50 -7.97
N GLU A 267 28.28 5.52 -7.75
CA GLU A 267 29.71 5.40 -7.44
C GLU A 267 29.93 5.71 -5.96
N LEU A 268 30.76 4.91 -5.30
CA LEU A 268 31.05 5.09 -3.87
C LEU A 268 32.50 5.51 -3.70
N LYS A 269 32.70 6.46 -2.79
CA LYS A 269 34.00 6.89 -2.31
C LYS A 269 34.01 6.85 -0.80
N ASP A 270 35.01 6.17 -0.25
CA ASP A 270 35.25 6.13 1.17
C ASP A 270 35.68 7.52 1.68
N VAL A 271 35.05 8.00 2.76
CA VAL A 271 35.39 9.27 3.43
C VAL A 271 35.63 9.03 4.94
N PRO A 272 36.22 9.97 5.69
CA PRO A 272 36.34 9.82 7.14
C PRO A 272 34.97 9.54 7.79
N ASN A 273 34.91 8.45 8.56
CA ASN A 273 33.72 7.99 9.30
C ASN A 273 32.46 7.70 8.45
N GLY A 274 32.61 7.35 7.17
CA GLY A 274 31.45 6.96 6.36
C GLY A 274 31.74 6.89 4.87
N VAL A 275 30.76 7.26 4.05
CA VAL A 275 30.80 7.09 2.59
C VAL A 275 30.21 8.30 1.87
N GLU A 276 30.79 8.63 0.72
CA GLU A 276 30.24 9.56 -0.27
C GLU A 276 29.73 8.73 -1.46
N ALA A 277 28.44 8.87 -1.77
CA ALA A 277 27.80 8.20 -2.90
C ALA A 277 27.45 9.24 -3.97
N THR A 278 28.11 9.16 -5.12
CA THR A 278 27.75 9.95 -6.30
C THR A 278 26.71 9.17 -7.10
N VAL A 279 25.49 9.71 -7.15
CA VAL A 279 24.38 9.15 -7.93
C VAL A 279 24.19 10.03 -9.16
N THR A 280 24.42 9.47 -10.33
CA THR A 280 24.21 10.16 -11.62
C THR A 280 23.03 9.57 -12.37
N ALA A 281 22.36 10.37 -13.19
CA ALA A 281 21.26 9.90 -14.03
C ALA A 281 21.41 10.43 -15.46
N LYS A 282 21.12 9.58 -16.46
CA LYS A 282 21.12 9.99 -17.88
C LYS A 282 19.97 10.94 -18.23
N LYS A 283 18.85 10.83 -17.52
CA LYS A 283 17.64 11.65 -17.66
C LYS A 283 17.04 11.91 -16.28
N GLY A 284 16.25 12.98 -16.15
CA GLY A 284 15.54 13.27 -14.89
C GLY A 284 16.44 13.74 -13.75
N VAL A 285 17.59 14.37 -14.04
CA VAL A 285 18.53 14.86 -13.01
C VAL A 285 17.86 15.77 -11.96
N ALA A 286 16.99 16.69 -12.39
CA ALA A 286 16.26 17.56 -11.46
C ALA A 286 15.29 16.78 -10.55
N GLU A 287 14.68 15.69 -11.07
CA GLU A 287 13.82 14.80 -10.28
C GLU A 287 14.65 14.06 -9.23
N LEU A 288 15.76 13.45 -9.65
CA LEU A 288 16.71 12.77 -8.77
C LEU A 288 17.20 13.71 -7.65
N GLN A 289 17.59 14.94 -8.01
CA GLN A 289 18.03 15.95 -7.04
C GLN A 289 16.95 16.30 -6.02
N ARG A 290 15.72 16.54 -6.49
CA ARG A 290 14.58 16.84 -5.62
C ARG A 290 14.28 15.66 -4.70
N GLU A 291 14.16 14.47 -5.25
CA GLU A 291 13.81 13.27 -4.52
C GLU A 291 14.86 12.90 -3.48
N THR A 292 16.15 12.90 -3.83
CA THR A 292 17.23 12.61 -2.88
C THR A 292 17.25 13.61 -1.72
N LYS A 293 17.01 14.91 -1.97
CA LYS A 293 16.92 15.91 -0.90
C LYS A 293 15.72 15.69 0.01
N GLU A 294 14.55 15.42 -0.57
CA GLU A 294 13.34 15.14 0.21
C GLU A 294 13.54 13.89 1.08
N ARG A 295 14.12 12.84 0.51
CA ARG A 295 14.49 11.62 1.22
C ARG A 295 15.46 11.91 2.37
N ALA A 296 16.54 12.66 2.13
CA ALA A 296 17.51 13.02 3.17
C ALA A 296 16.93 13.88 4.30
N ALA A 297 16.07 14.86 3.96
CA ALA A 297 15.42 15.72 4.96
C ALA A 297 14.55 14.92 5.94
N ASN A 298 13.97 13.80 5.48
CA ASN A 298 13.15 12.93 6.31
C ASN A 298 13.94 11.95 7.21
N PHE A 299 15.27 11.89 7.08
CA PHE A 299 16.13 11.00 7.91
C PHE A 299 16.70 11.69 9.16
N GLY A 300 16.93 13.01 9.09
CA GLY A 300 17.54 13.79 10.18
C GLY A 300 16.58 14.26 11.27
N ALA A 301 15.28 13.98 11.15
CA ALA A 301 14.24 14.48 12.07
C ALA A 301 13.96 13.54 13.27
N LYS A 302 14.93 12.69 13.66
CA LYS A 302 14.80 11.81 14.83
C LYS A 302 15.14 12.53 16.13
#